data_AF-Q8IHD2-F1
#
_entry.id   AF-Q8IHD2-F1
#
_cell.length_a   1.000
_cell.length_b   1.000
_cell.length_c   1.000
_cell.angle_alpha   90.00
_cell.angle_beta   90.00
_cell.angle_gamma   90.00
#
_symmetry.space_group_name_H-M   'P 1'
#
loop_
_entity.id
_entity.type
_entity.pdbx_description
1 polymer ?
#
loop_
_entity_poly.entity_id
_entity_poly.type
_entity_poly.pdbx_seq_one_letter_code
_entity_poly.pdbx_strand_id
1 'polypeptide(L)' 'QRLLPPVDRACSNRHGLIRKYGLNICRQCFREYANDIGFKKLD' A
#
# COMPACT_ATOMS: atom_id res chain seq x y z
N GLN A 1 -13.57 8.00 7.37
CA GLN A 1 -12.25 8.66 7.33
C GLN A 1 -11.19 7.67 7.80
N ARG A 2 -10.89 6.62 7.00
CA ARG A 2 -9.72 5.76 7.25
C ARG A 2 -8.57 6.41 6.51
N LEU A 3 -7.84 7.28 7.20
CA LEU A 3 -6.54 7.72 6.74
C LEU A 3 -5.68 6.45 6.65
N LEU A 4 -5.00 6.24 5.51
CA LEU A 4 -4.04 5.15 5.33
C LEU A 4 -3.22 4.99 6.61
N PRO A 5 -3.02 3.78 7.16
CA PRO A 5 -2.20 3.63 8.34
C PRO A 5 -0.82 4.24 8.05
N PRO A 6 -0.16 4.80 9.07
CA PRO A 6 1.20 5.28 8.91
C PRO A 6 2.06 4.16 8.31
N VAL A 7 2.79 4.50 7.25
CA VAL A 7 3.66 3.60 6.46
C VAL A 7 4.61 2.75 7.32
N ASP A 8 4.88 3.17 8.56
CA ASP A 8 5.65 2.47 9.57
C ASP A 8 5.01 1.13 10.04
N ARG A 9 3.68 1.01 10.02
CA ARG A 9 2.96 -0.23 10.37
C ARG A 9 2.66 -1.13 9.17
N ALA A 10 2.94 -0.69 7.94
CA ALA A 10 2.66 -1.43 6.72
C ALA A 10 3.70 -2.54 6.44
N CYS A 11 4.04 -3.32 7.47
CA CYS A 11 4.97 -4.44 7.44
C CYS A 11 6.46 -4.04 7.38
N SER A 12 7.24 -4.44 8.40
CA SER A 12 8.72 -4.32 8.43
C SER A 12 9.45 -5.20 7.41
N ASN A 13 8.72 -5.77 6.43
CA ASN A 13 9.27 -6.70 5.47
C ASN A 13 9.90 -5.95 4.28
N ARG A 14 11.20 -6.11 4.09
CA ARG A 14 11.97 -5.48 3.01
C ARG A 14 11.68 -6.09 1.63
N HIS A 15 11.08 -7.27 1.58
CA HIS A 15 10.76 -7.96 0.33
C HIS A 15 9.44 -7.48 -0.28
N GLY A 16 9.48 -7.09 -1.56
CA GLY A 16 8.28 -6.69 -2.30
C GLY A 16 7.72 -5.33 -1.90
N LEU A 17 8.59 -4.39 -1.53
CA LEU A 17 8.26 -3.00 -1.27
C LEU A 17 7.97 -2.27 -2.59
N ILE A 18 6.77 -1.70 -2.72
CA ILE A 18 6.36 -0.89 -3.87
C ILE A 18 6.76 0.56 -3.59
N ARG A 19 7.82 1.01 -4.27
CA ARG A 19 8.32 2.40 -4.21
C ARG A 19 7.74 3.30 -5.31
N LYS A 20 6.98 2.71 -6.23
CA LYS A 20 6.37 3.45 -7.34
C LYS A 20 5.34 4.43 -6.78
N TYR A 21 5.29 5.63 -7.38
CA TYR A 21 4.36 6.70 -6.98
C TYR A 21 4.55 7.20 -5.53
N GLY A 22 5.71 6.94 -4.89
CA GLY A 22 6.01 7.39 -3.53
C GLY A 22 5.28 6.62 -2.43
N LEU A 23 4.64 5.49 -2.74
CA LEU A 23 3.79 4.76 -1.80
C LEU A 23 4.58 4.08 -0.66
N ASN A 24 5.79 3.58 -0.92
CA ASN A 24 6.66 2.91 0.08
C ASN A 24 5.93 1.88 0.94
N ILE A 25 5.02 1.10 0.35
CA ILE A 25 4.25 0.06 1.04
C ILE A 25 4.52 -1.33 0.47
N CYS A 26 4.39 -2.34 1.31
CA CYS A 26 4.58 -3.73 0.91
C CYS A 26 3.46 -4.18 -0.07
N ARG A 27 3.73 -5.16 -0.96
CA ARG A 27 2.71 -5.66 -1.90
C ARG A 27 1.44 -6.22 -1.25
N GLN A 28 1.54 -6.75 -0.02
CA GLN A 28 0.40 -7.28 0.73
C GLN A 28 -0.49 -6.13 1.21
N CYS A 29 0.15 -5.15 1.83
CA CYS A 29 -0.39 -3.89 2.29
C CYS A 29 -1.05 -3.11 1.14
N PHE A 30 -0.40 -3.07 -0.03
CA PHE A 30 -0.94 -2.43 -1.21
C PHE A 30 -2.29 -3.03 -1.62
N ARG A 31 -2.51 -4.34 -1.49
CA ARG A 31 -3.81 -4.95 -1.86
C ARG A 31 -4.94 -4.56 -0.92
N GLU A 32 -4.64 -4.37 0.36
CA GLU A 32 -5.62 -3.94 1.36
C GLU A 32 -6.01 -2.48 1.14
N TYR A 33 -5.02 -1.62 0.89
CA TYR A 33 -5.21 -0.18 0.72
C TYR A 33 -5.46 0.25 -0.73
N ALA A 34 -5.35 -0.63 -1.72
CA ALA A 34 -5.51 -0.28 -3.14
C ALA A 34 -6.84 0.46 -3.38
N ASN A 35 -7.93 -0.05 -2.82
CA ASN A 35 -9.25 0.57 -2.95
C ASN A 35 -9.33 1.94 -2.25
N ASP A 36 -8.69 2.08 -1.08
CA ASP A 36 -8.68 3.34 -0.31
C ASP A 36 -7.82 4.42 -0.98
N ILE A 37 -6.72 4.02 -1.63
CA ILE A 37 -5.86 4.91 -2.44
C ILE A 37 -6.56 5.32 -3.74
N GLY A 38 -7.58 4.57 -4.17
CA GLY A 38 -8.31 4.80 -5.41
C GLY A 38 -7.79 3.99 -6.61
N PHE A 39 -6.92 3.01 -6.39
CA PHE A 39 -6.59 2.02 -7.40
C PHE A 39 -7.76 1.07 -7.60
N LYS A 40 -8.26 0.99 -8.84
CA LYS A 40 -9.27 0.01 -9.25
C LYS A 40 -8.62 -1.03 -10.15
N LYS A 41 -8.99 -2.30 -9.98
CA LYS A 41 -8.65 -3.33 -10.97
C LYS A 41 -9.44 -3.02 -12.24
N LEU A 42 -8.74 -2.59 -13.29
CA LEU A 42 -9.26 -2.65 -14.64
C LEU A 42 -9.01 -4.08 -15.11
N ASP A 43 -10.10 -4.78 -15.44
CA ASP A 43 -10.06 -6.10 -16.03
C ASP A 43 -9.74 -6.01 -17.53
#